data_AF-A0A2A4PGN0-F1
#
_entry.id   AF-A0A2A4PGN0-F1
#
_cell.length_a   1.000
_cell.length_b   1.000
_cell.length_c   1.000
_cell.angle_alpha   90.00
_cell.angle_beta   90.00
_cell.angle_gamma   90.00
#
_symmetry.space_group_name_H-M   'P 1'
#
loop_
_entity.id
_entity.type
_entity.pdbx_description
1 polymer ?
#
loop_
_entity_poly.entity_id
_entity_poly.type
_entity_poly.pdbx_seq_one_letter_code
_entity_poly.pdbx_strand_id
1 'polypeptide(L)'
;MRRIAIVGGPGTGKTTQAKLWAVTPCHADQWTNLPWSDQSAQVVMWLAAQGEMPFVIEGCMVVRGLRKWLQAYAGKPVDDVYLLRTPHRSLTKKQRALQRSVETIFAEIVPDLAARGVVIHG
;
A
#
# COMPACT_ATOMS: atom_id res chain seq x y z
N MET A 1 -15.39 3.71 10.54
CA MET A 1 -14.28 2.78 10.19
C MET A 1 -13.36 3.53 9.24
N ARG A 2 -12.03 3.36 9.31
CA ARG A 2 -11.06 4.21 8.59
C ARG A 2 -10.67 3.61 7.23
N ARG A 3 -10.15 4.43 6.30
CA ARG A 3 -9.51 3.99 5.06
C ARG A 3 -8.04 3.68 5.34
N ILE A 4 -7.64 2.43 5.22
CA ILE A 4 -6.32 1.96 5.67
C ILE A 4 -5.55 1.35 4.51
N ALA A 5 -4.29 1.74 4.35
CA ALA A 5 -3.34 1.06 3.49
C ALA A 5 -2.27 0.34 4.32
N ILE A 6 -2.04 -0.94 4.02
CA ILE A 6 -0.97 -1.75 4.63
C ILE A 6 0.10 -2.00 3.56
N VAL A 7 1.27 -1.39 3.74
CA VAL A 7 2.41 -1.49 2.84
C VAL A 7 3.54 -2.29 3.50
N GLY A 8 4.42 -2.88 2.69
CA GLY A 8 5.53 -3.68 3.21
C GLY A 8 6.03 -4.72 2.21
N GLY A 9 7.26 -5.17 2.41
CA GLY A 9 7.88 -6.19 1.57
C GLY A 9 7.21 -7.56 1.65
N PRO A 10 7.64 -8.55 0.84
CA PRO A 10 7.13 -9.91 0.93
C PRO A 10 7.32 -10.52 2.32
N GLY A 11 6.31 -11.24 2.83
CA GLY A 11 6.43 -11.97 4.09
C GLY A 11 6.36 -11.15 5.38
N THR A 12 6.00 -9.87 5.32
CA THR A 12 5.91 -8.98 6.50
C THR A 12 4.56 -9.04 7.24
N GLY A 13 3.70 -10.00 6.91
CA GLY A 13 2.41 -10.20 7.62
C GLY A 13 1.25 -9.30 7.14
N LYS A 14 1.39 -8.56 6.04
CA LYS A 14 0.36 -7.63 5.52
C LYS A 14 -1.04 -8.27 5.38
N THR A 15 -1.13 -9.38 4.65
CA THR A 15 -2.38 -10.12 4.42
C THR A 15 -3.00 -10.60 5.74
N THR A 16 -2.18 -11.06 6.69
CA THR A 16 -2.65 -11.47 8.01
C THR A 16 -3.25 -10.29 8.77
N GLN A 17 -2.55 -9.16 8.80
CA GLN A 17 -3.02 -7.95 9.46
C GLN A 17 -4.31 -7.42 8.81
N ALA A 18 -4.39 -7.43 7.47
CA ALA A 18 -5.55 -6.94 6.74
C ALA A 18 -6.83 -7.74 7.07
N LYS A 19 -6.72 -9.07 7.19
CA LYS A 19 -7.82 -9.97 7.53
C LYS A 19 -8.33 -9.78 8.97
N LEU A 20 -7.50 -9.23 9.88
CA LEU A 20 -7.93 -8.89 11.23
C LEU A 20 -8.75 -7.58 11.27
N TRP A 21 -8.56 -6.71 10.29
CA TRP A 21 -9.17 -5.37 10.27
C TRP A 21 -10.34 -5.24 9.30
N ALA A 22 -10.47 -6.14 8.33
CA ALA A 22 -11.57 -6.16 7.38
C ALA A 22 -12.00 -7.59 7.05
N VAL A 23 -13.31 -7.78 6.85
CA VAL A 23 -13.89 -9.04 6.36
C VAL A 23 -13.38 -9.34 4.95
N THR A 24 -13.31 -8.32 4.09
CA THR A 24 -12.90 -8.44 2.69
C THR A 24 -11.87 -7.37 2.34
N PRO A 25 -10.60 -7.52 2.77
CA PRO A 25 -9.55 -6.57 2.38
C PRO A 25 -9.24 -6.68 0.88
N CYS A 26 -8.86 -5.57 0.26
CA CYS A 26 -8.36 -5.55 -1.10
C CYS A 26 -6.90 -5.98 -1.14
N HIS A 27 -6.60 -7.03 -1.90
CA HIS A 27 -5.24 -7.55 -2.09
C HIS A 27 -4.69 -7.03 -3.41
N ALA A 28 -3.72 -6.11 -3.37
CA ALA A 28 -3.14 -5.56 -4.60
C ALA A 28 -2.42 -6.62 -5.45
N ASP A 29 -2.04 -7.75 -4.85
CA ASP A 29 -1.45 -8.89 -5.56
C ASP A 29 -2.43 -9.56 -6.55
N GLN A 30 -3.74 -9.27 -6.47
CA GLN A 30 -4.73 -9.73 -7.45
C GLN A 30 -4.46 -9.22 -8.88
N TRP A 31 -3.65 -8.17 -9.02
CA TRP A 31 -3.27 -7.58 -10.31
C TRP A 31 -1.88 -8.03 -10.79
N THR A 32 -1.23 -9.00 -10.14
CA THR A 32 0.15 -9.40 -10.46
C THR A 32 0.38 -9.93 -11.88
N ASN A 33 -0.69 -10.30 -12.58
CA ASN A 33 -0.69 -10.67 -14.00
C ASN A 33 -0.50 -9.48 -14.95
N LEU A 34 -0.65 -8.24 -14.47
CA LEU A 34 -0.46 -7.03 -15.26
C LEU A 34 0.99 -6.51 -15.22
N PRO A 35 1.43 -5.72 -16.22
CA PRO A 35 2.65 -4.92 -16.11
C PRO A 35 2.65 -4.02 -14.88
N TRP A 36 3.81 -3.76 -14.28
CA TRP A 36 3.93 -3.02 -13.01
C TRP A 36 3.27 -1.64 -13.03
N SER A 37 3.39 -0.91 -14.15
CA SER A 37 2.75 0.39 -14.32
C SER A 37 1.22 0.28 -14.18
N ASP A 38 0.65 -0.77 -14.78
CA ASP A 38 -0.78 -1.03 -14.80
C ASP A 38 -1.26 -1.53 -13.44
N GLN A 39 -0.47 -2.35 -12.72
CA GLN A 39 -0.79 -2.73 -11.34
C GLN A 39 -0.95 -1.50 -10.43
N SER A 40 -0.01 -0.56 -10.53
CA SER A 40 -0.12 0.68 -9.74
C SER A 40 -1.28 1.57 -10.20
N ALA A 41 -1.65 1.53 -11.48
CA ALA A 41 -2.84 2.21 -11.99
C ALA A 41 -4.13 1.60 -11.42
N GLN A 42 -4.21 0.27 -11.30
CA GLN A 42 -5.35 -0.41 -10.69
C GLN A 42 -5.53 -0.03 -9.23
N VAL A 43 -4.43 0.11 -8.46
CA VAL A 43 -4.52 0.63 -7.09
C VAL A 43 -5.14 2.04 -7.08
N VAL A 44 -4.70 2.94 -7.97
CA VAL A 44 -5.24 4.30 -8.06
C VAL A 44 -6.73 4.30 -8.39
N MET A 45 -7.13 3.55 -9.42
CA MET A 45 -8.53 3.44 -9.83
C MET A 45 -9.39 2.84 -8.72
N TRP A 46 -8.89 1.81 -8.04
CA TRP A 46 -9.59 1.18 -6.94
C TRP A 46 -9.78 2.15 -5.77
N LEU A 47 -8.74 2.89 -5.37
CA LEU A 47 -8.81 3.92 -4.33
C LEU A 47 -9.83 5.01 -4.68
N ALA A 48 -9.79 5.52 -5.91
CA ALA A 48 -10.73 6.53 -6.38
C ALA A 48 -12.19 6.02 -6.36
N ALA A 49 -12.40 4.76 -6.73
CA ALA A 49 -13.72 4.13 -6.74
C ALA A 49 -14.31 3.92 -5.33
N GLN A 50 -13.49 3.83 -4.27
CA GLN A 50 -14.00 3.70 -2.90
C GLN A 50 -14.58 5.02 -2.34
N GLY A 51 -14.11 6.16 -2.83
CA GLY A 51 -14.47 7.47 -2.27
C GLY A 51 -14.14 7.57 -0.77
N GLU A 52 -15.16 7.84 0.04
CA GLU A 52 -15.06 7.95 1.50
C GLU A 52 -15.40 6.65 2.25
N MET A 53 -15.76 5.58 1.52
CA MET A 53 -16.12 4.31 2.14
C MET A 53 -14.94 3.73 2.93
N PRO A 54 -15.17 3.16 4.12
CA PRO A 54 -14.11 2.49 4.87
C PRO A 54 -13.59 1.27 4.12
N PHE A 55 -12.27 1.09 4.12
CA PHE A 55 -11.64 -0.07 3.49
C PHE A 55 -10.28 -0.38 4.09
N VAL A 56 -9.80 -1.59 3.80
CA VAL A 56 -8.40 -1.98 3.98
C VAL A 56 -7.86 -2.47 2.65
N ILE A 57 -6.77 -1.89 2.18
CA ILE A 57 -6.00 -2.37 1.02
C ILE A 57 -4.58 -2.74 1.47
N GLU A 58 -4.06 -3.83 0.94
CA GLU A 58 -2.71 -4.30 1.27
C GLU A 58 -1.94 -4.77 0.04
N GLY A 59 -0.61 -4.67 0.11
CA GLY A 59 0.26 -5.28 -0.88
C GLY A 59 1.55 -4.51 -1.12
N CYS A 60 2.50 -5.14 -1.80
CA CYS A 60 3.77 -4.48 -2.17
C CYS A 60 3.54 -3.33 -3.16
N MET A 61 2.55 -3.46 -4.04
CA MET A 61 2.25 -2.45 -5.08
C MET A 61 1.50 -1.22 -4.56
N VAL A 62 0.90 -1.31 -3.37
CA VAL A 62 0.13 -0.21 -2.77
C VAL A 62 0.97 1.05 -2.64
N VAL A 63 2.24 0.95 -2.26
CA VAL A 63 3.13 2.12 -2.13
C VAL A 63 3.31 2.88 -3.46
N ARG A 64 3.41 2.15 -4.59
CA ARG A 64 3.52 2.74 -5.93
C ARG A 64 2.20 3.36 -6.37
N GLY A 65 1.09 2.70 -6.03
CA GLY A 65 -0.25 3.24 -6.24
C GLY A 65 -0.48 4.54 -5.47
N LEU A 66 -0.09 4.59 -4.19
CA LEU A 66 -0.15 5.81 -3.38
C LEU A 66 0.68 6.94 -4.00
N ARG A 67 1.93 6.66 -4.41
CA ARG A 67 2.75 7.66 -5.11
C ARG A 67 2.06 8.20 -6.36
N LYS A 68 1.49 7.31 -7.18
CA LYS A 68 0.78 7.70 -8.41
C LYS A 68 -0.50 8.48 -8.11
N TRP A 69 -1.23 8.11 -7.06
CA TRP A 69 -2.42 8.82 -6.61
C TRP A 69 -2.08 10.24 -6.17
N LEU A 70 -1.03 10.40 -5.35
CA LEU A 70 -0.57 11.70 -4.86
C LEU A 70 -0.21 12.67 -6.00
N GLN A 71 0.33 12.15 -7.11
CA GLN A 71 0.63 12.94 -8.30
C GLN A 71 -0.61 13.35 -9.10
N ALA A 72 -1.69 12.57 -9.03
CA ALA A 72 -2.86 12.73 -9.90
C ALA A 72 -4.05 13.41 -9.21
N TYR A 73 -4.15 13.37 -7.89
CA TYR A 73 -5.30 13.85 -7.13
C TYR A 73 -4.88 14.78 -6.00
N ALA A 74 -5.74 15.74 -5.68
CA ALA A 74 -5.67 16.52 -4.44
C ALA A 74 -6.31 15.73 -3.28
N GLY A 75 -6.00 16.14 -2.04
CA GLY A 75 -6.61 15.55 -0.85
C GLY A 75 -5.94 14.25 -0.40
N LYS A 76 -6.64 13.48 0.43
CA LYS A 76 -6.06 12.38 1.21
C LYS A 76 -6.47 10.99 0.66
N PRO A 77 -5.51 10.15 0.19
CA PRO A 77 -5.83 8.85 -0.41
C PRO A 77 -6.38 7.83 0.59
N VAL A 78 -5.88 7.87 1.83
CA VAL A 78 -6.25 6.98 2.94
C VAL A 78 -6.09 7.74 4.26
N ASP A 79 -6.76 7.28 5.33
CA ASP A 79 -6.62 7.90 6.65
C ASP A 79 -5.34 7.46 7.37
N ASP A 80 -4.98 6.17 7.23
CA ASP A 80 -3.81 5.58 7.87
C ASP A 80 -3.00 4.75 6.87
N VAL A 81 -1.66 4.83 6.99
CA VAL A 81 -0.73 3.93 6.30
C VAL A 81 0.12 3.19 7.33
N TYR A 82 0.12 1.87 7.25
CA TYR A 82 0.96 0.99 8.08
C TYR A 82 2.08 0.38 7.22
N LEU A 83 3.33 0.72 7.51
CA LEU A 83 4.50 0.12 6.89
C LEU A 83 5.03 -1.05 7.74
N LEU A 84 4.84 -2.27 7.26
CA LEU A 84 5.37 -3.47 7.90
C LEU A 84 6.76 -3.81 7.32
N ARG A 85 7.80 -3.71 8.14
CA ARG A 85 9.21 -3.86 7.73
C ARG A 85 9.79 -5.26 7.97
N THR A 86 9.35 -5.95 9.01
CA THR A 86 9.99 -7.20 9.46
C THR A 86 9.42 -8.42 8.73
N PRO A 87 10.21 -9.14 7.91
CA PRO A 87 9.75 -10.38 7.30
C PRO A 87 9.74 -11.53 8.32
N HIS A 88 8.68 -12.34 8.32
CA HIS A 88 8.54 -13.52 9.20
C HIS A 88 9.09 -14.81 8.57
N ARG A 89 9.82 -14.69 7.45
CA ARG A 89 10.46 -15.80 6.74
C ARG A 89 11.70 -15.32 6.00
N SER A 90 12.62 -16.24 5.69
CA SER A 90 13.75 -15.95 4.82
C SER A 90 13.28 -15.52 3.43
N LEU A 91 13.85 -14.42 2.94
CA LEU A 91 13.52 -13.85 1.64
C LEU A 91 14.52 -14.26 0.56
N THR A 92 14.01 -14.51 -0.64
CA THR A 92 14.87 -14.68 -1.82
C THR A 92 15.59 -13.36 -2.19
N LYS A 93 16.64 -13.44 -3.03
CA LYS A 93 17.32 -12.23 -3.55
C LYS A 93 16.33 -11.26 -4.22
N LYS A 94 15.39 -11.77 -5.02
CA LYS A 94 14.35 -10.97 -5.67
C LYS A 94 13.40 -10.32 -4.67
N GLN A 95 12.97 -11.06 -3.63
CA GLN A 95 12.07 -10.52 -2.60
C GLN A 95 12.75 -9.45 -1.74
N ARG A 96 14.03 -9.58 -1.42
CA ARG A 96 14.81 -8.53 -0.74
C ARG A 96 14.92 -7.26 -1.57
N ALA A 97 15.14 -7.39 -2.88
CA ALA A 97 15.14 -6.24 -3.77
C ALA A 97 13.76 -5.55 -3.81
N LEU A 98 12.67 -6.34 -3.84
CA LEU A 98 11.32 -5.80 -3.77
C LEU A 98 11.03 -5.10 -2.44
N GLN A 99 11.44 -5.68 -1.30
CA GLN A 99 11.31 -5.05 0.01
C GLN A 99 12.01 -3.68 0.06
N ARG A 100 13.27 -3.61 -0.39
CA ARG A 100 13.99 -2.33 -0.49
C ARG A 100 13.27 -1.34 -1.39
N SER A 101 12.75 -1.78 -2.54
CA SER A 101 11.97 -0.89 -3.42
C SER A 101 10.73 -0.35 -2.73
N VAL A 102 10.05 -1.13 -1.88
CA VAL A 102 8.88 -0.65 -1.13
C VAL A 102 9.31 0.43 -0.14
N GLU A 103 10.37 0.19 0.62
CA GLU A 103 10.89 1.13 1.62
C GLU A 103 11.39 2.43 0.98
N THR A 104 12.16 2.35 -0.10
CA THR A 104 12.65 3.52 -0.84
C THR A 104 11.49 4.38 -1.33
N ILE A 105 10.51 3.78 -2.01
CA ILE A 105 9.37 4.53 -2.55
C ILE A 105 8.50 5.09 -1.43
N PHE A 106 8.35 4.35 -0.32
CA PHE A 106 7.62 4.86 0.83
C PHE A 106 8.30 6.13 1.38
N ALA A 107 9.62 6.09 1.59
CA ALA A 107 10.37 7.25 2.08
C ALA A 107 10.22 8.49 1.17
N GLU A 108 10.14 8.30 -0.16
CA GLU A 108 9.89 9.40 -1.12
C GLU A 108 8.53 10.09 -0.89
N ILE A 109 7.49 9.35 -0.49
CA ILE A 109 6.12 9.86 -0.40
C ILE A 109 5.67 10.20 1.02
N VAL A 110 6.42 9.83 2.06
CA VAL A 110 6.11 10.16 3.46
C VAL A 110 5.84 11.66 3.65
N PRO A 111 6.66 12.61 3.12
CA PRO A 111 6.40 14.02 3.32
C PRO A 111 5.05 14.49 2.76
N ASP A 112 4.68 14.01 1.56
CA ASP A 112 3.42 14.39 0.91
C ASP A 112 2.22 13.74 1.64
N LEU A 113 2.31 12.47 2.00
CA LEU A 113 1.29 11.80 2.84
C LEU A 113 1.05 12.56 4.15
N ALA A 114 2.12 12.93 4.85
CA ALA A 114 2.04 13.66 6.10
C ALA A 114 1.45 15.07 5.91
N ALA A 115 1.88 15.80 4.88
CA ALA A 115 1.34 17.12 4.54
C ALA A 115 -0.17 17.10 4.25
N ARG A 116 -0.70 15.96 3.78
CA ARG A 116 -2.13 15.75 3.53
C ARG A 116 -2.89 15.14 4.71
N GLY A 117 -2.27 15.05 5.88
CA GLY A 117 -2.89 14.57 7.11
C GLY A 117 -3.12 13.06 7.17
N VAL A 118 -2.32 12.27 6.43
CA VAL A 118 -2.28 10.81 6.57
C VAL A 118 -1.51 10.45 7.83
N VAL A 119 -2.07 9.57 8.66
CA VAL A 119 -1.37 9.04 9.84
C VAL A 119 -0.48 7.89 9.41
N ILE A 120 0.81 7.96 9.75
CA ILE A 120 1.81 6.96 9.34
C ILE A 120 2.25 6.14 10.54
N HIS A 121 2.17 4.82 10.41
CA HIS A 121 2.60 3.83 11.38
C HIS A 121 3.71 2.97 10.76
N GLY A 122 4.77 2.62 11.49
CA GLY A 122 5.82 1.76 10.96
C GLY A 122 6.84 1.29 11.98
#